data_AF-A0A4S9XK23-F1
#
_entry.id   AF-A0A4S9XK23-F1
#
_cell.length_a   1.000
_cell.length_b   1.000
_cell.length_c   1.000
_cell.angle_alpha   90.00
_cell.angle_beta   90.00
_cell.angle_gamma   90.00
#
_symmetry.space_group_name_H-M   'P 1'
#
loop_
_entity.id
_entity.type
_entity.pdbx_description
1 polymer ?
#
loop_
_entity_poly.entity_id
_entity_poly.type
_entity_poly.pdbx_seq_one_letter_code
_entity_poly.pdbx_strand_id
1 'polypeptide(L)'
;MPIDYNKEEDGIIGRTPLHGTSPGDEHMERLCNALELRNTHRKPFSSTTAVGLGGFVLCTTPLSMVLLQWQGATGTGAANLGSWLWQGGIVTILGAVGDWVAGNTFPAIVFSLFGGFWCAFATTMIPSAGAFSVYSSDSSNTALGLQSPAFLSSLAFYFLAMALLCLIFLICSLRINVAFVMAFATLIPSLCCLAASYWYAADADLPSSTITQHAGAAVLLVTSFIGWYIVLHLILVTVDFPYLPPLGDLSSVREGVTGAGRVHSLRSSCYGGRNDGLFAGTYTDAPAYSKVNSKSYSQSQFSNFATIAGSQFTFNPVIDDTFVQNKPLRLFQTGHFVNVPMTVGDGTDNGTLFAANAGSPEEVSEFIQANISSLTEVTVICPGLTISSTVGASNQVWNYRSDQSSLALRLAGYGVLHAFDTGAIFGPNAGPMAGLLGIVENGLVFSSFAGENAKVVPIMMDYAISFVRTQDPNTYKSVFAPTWQTYNNNGGKQRIVVRNSGVIYEDVPAAQQTRCAFWTEIIANSFAE
;
A
#
# COMPACT_ATOMS: atom_id res chain seq x y z
N MET A 1 -16.25 -46.82 48.82
CA MET A 1 -16.83 -47.79 47.87
C MET A 1 -18.31 -47.48 47.72
N PRO A 2 -18.92 -47.60 46.53
CA PRO A 2 -18.38 -47.59 45.15
C PRO A 2 -18.52 -46.16 44.52
N ILE A 3 -17.94 -45.71 43.39
CA ILE A 3 -17.77 -46.26 42.01
C ILE A 3 -19.16 -46.38 41.34
N ASP A 4 -19.54 -45.86 40.16
CA ASP A 4 -18.96 -45.51 38.82
C ASP A 4 -19.67 -44.24 38.25
N TYR A 5 -19.41 -43.63 37.06
CA TYR A 5 -18.23 -43.32 36.23
C TYR A 5 -18.68 -42.42 35.01
N ASN A 6 -17.77 -41.72 34.30
CA ASN A 6 -17.97 -40.96 33.03
C ASN A 6 -18.80 -39.63 33.10
N LYS A 7 -18.47 -38.53 32.40
CA LYS A 7 -17.56 -38.37 31.24
C LYS A 7 -17.00 -36.93 31.09
N GLU A 8 -15.68 -36.85 30.92
CA GLU A 8 -14.85 -35.84 30.19
C GLU A 8 -14.99 -34.32 30.47
N GLU A 9 -13.99 -33.81 31.19
CA GLU A 9 -13.41 -32.43 31.12
C GLU A 9 -12.71 -32.25 29.73
N ASP A 10 -12.21 -31.10 29.25
CA ASP A 10 -11.40 -30.01 29.81
C ASP A 10 -11.68 -28.68 29.05
N GLY A 11 -11.38 -27.47 29.50
CA GLY A 11 -10.67 -27.05 30.72
C GLY A 11 -10.17 -25.59 30.55
N ILE A 12 -11.02 -24.60 30.84
CA ILE A 12 -10.63 -23.18 30.79
C ILE A 12 -9.76 -22.85 32.00
N ILE A 13 -8.44 -22.74 31.80
CA ILE A 13 -7.52 -22.31 32.86
C ILE A 13 -7.65 -20.80 33.05
N GLY A 14 -8.44 -20.40 34.06
CA GLY A 14 -8.57 -19.01 34.46
C GLY A 14 -7.29 -18.44 35.06
N ARG A 15 -6.92 -17.21 34.68
CA ARG A 15 -5.94 -16.40 35.42
C ARG A 15 -6.65 -15.65 36.54
N THR A 16 -6.20 -15.83 37.77
CA THR A 16 -6.57 -14.96 38.90
C THR A 16 -5.94 -13.57 38.73
N PRO A 17 -6.68 -12.48 38.99
CA PRO A 17 -6.12 -11.13 38.95
C PRO A 17 -5.30 -10.84 40.21
N LEU A 18 -4.17 -10.16 40.06
CA LEU A 18 -3.37 -9.64 41.17
C LEU A 18 -3.41 -8.11 41.19
N HIS A 19 -3.74 -7.59 42.37
CA HIS A 19 -3.75 -6.19 42.79
C HIS A 19 -4.84 -5.28 42.21
N GLY A 20 -5.37 -4.44 43.11
CA GLY A 20 -6.56 -3.63 42.87
C GLY A 20 -6.26 -2.43 41.99
N THR A 21 -6.99 -2.35 40.89
CA THR A 21 -7.07 -1.18 40.01
C THR A 21 -8.07 -0.17 40.55
N SER A 22 -7.85 1.11 40.24
CA SER A 22 -8.74 2.20 40.65
C SER A 22 -10.01 2.23 39.78
N PRO A 23 -11.10 2.88 40.23
CA PRO A 23 -12.33 2.99 39.41
C PRO A 23 -12.15 3.69 38.05
N GLY A 24 -11.04 4.41 37.84
CA GLY A 24 -10.70 5.00 36.54
C GLY A 24 -10.14 3.99 35.54
N ASP A 25 -9.41 2.98 36.03
CA ASP A 25 -8.71 2.01 35.20
C ASP A 25 -9.68 1.06 34.50
N GLU A 26 -10.73 0.58 35.18
CA GLU A 26 -11.76 -0.27 34.57
C GLU A 26 -12.55 0.46 33.47
N HIS A 27 -12.75 1.77 33.64
CA HIS A 27 -13.38 2.60 32.59
C HIS A 27 -12.46 2.75 31.38
N MET A 28 -11.16 2.94 31.62
CA MET A 28 -10.15 3.09 30.56
C MET A 28 -9.86 1.76 29.85
N GLU A 29 -9.87 0.63 30.56
CA GLU A 29 -9.71 -0.71 30.00
C GLU A 29 -10.92 -1.10 29.13
N ARG A 30 -12.14 -0.69 29.52
CA ARG A 30 -13.34 -0.82 28.67
C ARG A 30 -13.27 0.09 27.43
N LEU A 31 -12.73 1.31 27.55
CA LEU A 31 -12.45 2.20 26.42
C LEU A 31 -11.38 1.64 25.47
N CYS A 32 -10.29 1.09 26.00
CA CYS A 32 -9.23 0.43 25.22
C CYS A 32 -9.74 -0.81 24.49
N ASN A 33 -10.49 -1.71 25.15
CA ASN A 33 -11.10 -2.86 24.49
C ASN A 33 -12.11 -2.44 23.41
N ALA A 34 -12.90 -1.37 23.65
CA ALA A 34 -13.79 -0.80 22.64
C ALA A 34 -13.03 -0.16 21.45
N LEU A 35 -11.81 0.35 21.67
CA LEU A 35 -10.93 0.88 20.62
C LEU A 35 -10.16 -0.21 19.87
N GLU A 36 -9.77 -1.32 20.51
CA GLU A 36 -9.11 -2.45 19.86
C GLU A 36 -10.06 -3.22 18.93
N LEU A 37 -11.30 -3.47 19.37
CA LEU A 37 -12.36 -3.98 18.50
C LEU A 37 -12.67 -3.03 17.33
N ARG A 38 -12.45 -1.72 17.49
CA ARG A 38 -12.63 -0.70 16.44
C ARG A 38 -11.43 -0.64 15.45
N ASN A 39 -10.22 -0.97 15.90
CA ASN A 39 -8.99 -0.83 15.10
C ASN A 39 -8.65 -2.05 14.22
N THR A 40 -9.11 -3.26 14.55
CA THR A 40 -8.83 -4.46 13.74
C THR A 40 -9.47 -4.43 12.34
N HIS A 41 -10.42 -3.53 12.08
CA HIS A 41 -11.18 -3.45 10.82
C HIS A 41 -11.14 -2.09 10.11
N ARG A 42 -10.40 -1.09 10.61
CA ARG A 42 -10.32 0.25 9.97
C ARG A 42 -8.89 0.70 9.69
N LYS A 43 -8.57 0.81 8.39
CA LYS A 43 -7.67 1.87 7.94
C LYS A 43 -8.43 3.21 8.04
N PRO A 44 -7.84 4.28 8.63
CA PRO A 44 -8.54 5.57 8.82
C PRO A 44 -8.92 6.30 7.51
N PHE A 45 -8.46 5.80 6.35
CA PHE A 45 -8.73 6.36 5.03
C PHE A 45 -9.86 5.64 4.24
N SER A 46 -10.70 4.81 4.85
CA SER A 46 -11.90 4.28 4.15
C SER A 46 -12.91 5.36 3.72
N SER A 47 -12.75 6.58 4.23
CA SER A 47 -13.58 7.76 3.91
C SER A 47 -13.39 8.27 2.47
N THR A 48 -12.20 8.16 1.88
CA THR A 48 -11.89 8.76 0.57
C THR A 48 -12.57 8.04 -0.59
N THR A 49 -12.68 6.71 -0.51
CA THR A 49 -13.50 5.89 -1.44
C THR A 49 -14.97 6.30 -1.42
N ALA A 50 -15.51 6.68 -0.25
CA ALA A 50 -16.90 7.14 -0.11
C ALA A 50 -17.12 8.49 -0.80
N VAL A 51 -16.15 9.41 -0.70
CA VAL A 51 -16.16 10.70 -1.41
C VAL A 51 -16.10 10.48 -2.93
N GLY A 52 -15.19 9.62 -3.39
CA GLY A 52 -15.02 9.29 -4.81
C GLY A 52 -16.29 8.70 -5.43
N LEU A 53 -16.83 7.66 -4.80
CA LEU A 53 -18.05 7.01 -5.28
C LEU A 53 -19.30 7.89 -5.11
N GLY A 54 -19.35 8.71 -4.05
CA GLY A 54 -20.38 9.74 -3.83
C GLY A 54 -20.43 10.76 -4.97
N GLY A 55 -19.27 11.20 -5.46
CA GLY A 55 -19.13 12.02 -6.67
C GLY A 55 -19.81 11.40 -7.89
N PHE A 56 -19.47 10.14 -8.16
CA PHE A 56 -19.99 9.36 -9.28
C PHE A 56 -21.52 9.14 -9.22
N VAL A 57 -22.06 8.67 -8.09
CA VAL A 57 -23.50 8.33 -7.99
C VAL A 57 -24.41 9.55 -8.06
N LEU A 58 -23.96 10.70 -7.56
CA LEU A 58 -24.67 11.97 -7.67
C LEU A 58 -24.76 12.50 -9.11
N CYS A 59 -24.00 11.92 -10.06
CA CYS A 59 -24.09 12.26 -11.49
C CYS A 59 -24.76 11.17 -12.32
N THR A 60 -24.43 9.89 -12.11
CA THR A 60 -25.07 8.79 -12.84
C THR A 60 -26.56 8.67 -12.52
N THR A 61 -26.98 8.91 -11.27
CA THR A 61 -28.39 8.80 -10.86
C THR A 61 -29.28 9.81 -11.61
N PRO A 62 -29.04 11.14 -11.53
CA PRO A 62 -29.86 12.10 -12.27
C PRO A 62 -29.68 12.01 -13.79
N LEU A 63 -28.48 11.64 -14.30
CA LEU A 63 -28.32 11.38 -15.74
C LEU A 63 -29.25 10.24 -16.20
N SER A 64 -29.30 9.14 -15.46
CA SER A 64 -30.18 8.01 -15.79
C SER A 64 -31.66 8.40 -15.81
N MET A 65 -32.11 9.18 -14.81
CA MET A 65 -33.49 9.65 -14.71
C MET A 65 -33.86 10.59 -15.87
N VAL A 66 -32.94 11.47 -16.29
CA VAL A 66 -33.16 12.37 -17.45
C VAL A 66 -33.15 11.60 -18.77
N LEU A 67 -32.24 10.63 -18.94
CA LEU A 67 -32.21 9.79 -20.14
C LEU A 67 -33.41 8.83 -20.25
N LEU A 68 -34.05 8.49 -19.12
CA LEU A 68 -35.36 7.81 -19.05
C LEU A 68 -36.55 8.78 -19.16
N GLN A 69 -36.31 10.08 -19.38
CA GLN A 69 -37.32 11.13 -19.56
C GLN A 69 -38.33 11.27 -18.40
N TRP A 70 -37.91 10.96 -17.17
CA TRP A 70 -38.77 11.08 -16.00
C TRP A 70 -39.28 12.51 -15.82
N GLN A 71 -40.57 12.66 -15.49
CA GLN A 71 -41.24 13.96 -15.36
C GLN A 71 -41.13 14.86 -16.62
N GLY A 72 -40.91 14.28 -17.80
CA GLY A 72 -40.73 15.04 -19.04
C GLY A 72 -39.35 15.69 -19.17
N ALA A 73 -38.34 15.20 -18.44
CA ALA A 73 -36.96 15.64 -18.60
C ALA A 73 -36.43 15.36 -20.02
N THR A 74 -35.73 16.33 -20.61
CA THR A 74 -35.19 16.26 -21.99
C THR A 74 -33.81 16.91 -22.07
N GLY A 75 -33.30 17.16 -23.29
CA GLY A 75 -32.04 17.88 -23.50
C GLY A 75 -30.81 17.16 -22.98
N THR A 76 -30.82 15.81 -23.04
CA THR A 76 -29.70 14.90 -22.69
C THR A 76 -29.02 15.15 -21.34
N GLY A 77 -29.71 15.82 -20.40
CA GLY A 77 -29.15 16.14 -19.08
C GLY A 77 -28.40 17.47 -18.99
N ALA A 78 -28.53 18.39 -19.95
CA ALA A 78 -27.83 19.69 -19.94
C ALA A 78 -28.02 20.51 -18.65
N ALA A 79 -29.15 20.38 -17.94
CA ALA A 79 -29.35 21.00 -16.63
C ALA A 79 -28.37 20.51 -15.54
N ASN A 80 -27.81 19.31 -15.71
CA ASN A 80 -26.92 18.65 -14.75
C ASN A 80 -25.43 18.92 -15.02
N LEU A 81 -25.05 19.71 -16.02
CA LEU A 81 -23.64 20.01 -16.37
C LEU A 81 -22.79 20.46 -15.18
N GLY A 82 -23.37 21.29 -14.30
CA GLY A 82 -22.70 21.71 -13.06
C GLY A 82 -22.39 20.53 -12.13
N SER A 83 -23.33 19.59 -11.96
CA SER A 83 -23.08 18.38 -11.16
C SER A 83 -21.99 17.51 -11.79
N TRP A 84 -22.01 17.34 -13.13
CA TRP A 84 -21.03 16.50 -13.82
C TRP A 84 -19.61 17.04 -13.66
N LEU A 85 -19.40 18.34 -13.84
CA LEU A 85 -18.06 18.94 -13.71
C LEU A 85 -17.56 18.91 -12.26
N TRP A 86 -18.37 19.37 -11.30
CA TRP A 86 -17.94 19.55 -9.91
C TRP A 86 -18.03 18.28 -9.08
N GLN A 87 -19.14 17.56 -9.15
CA GLN A 87 -19.41 16.37 -8.33
C GLN A 87 -18.89 15.11 -9.02
N GLY A 88 -19.25 14.89 -10.28
CA GLY A 88 -18.86 13.71 -11.06
C GLY A 88 -17.38 13.73 -11.44
N GLY A 89 -16.86 14.92 -11.73
CA GLY A 89 -15.47 15.17 -12.09
C GLY A 89 -14.58 15.44 -10.89
N ILE A 90 -14.59 16.69 -10.42
CA ILE A 90 -13.61 17.19 -9.44
C ILE A 90 -13.68 16.45 -8.10
N VAL A 91 -14.87 16.28 -7.49
CA VAL A 91 -15.01 15.54 -6.22
C VAL A 91 -14.59 14.07 -6.37
N THR A 92 -14.91 13.43 -7.48
CA THR A 92 -14.45 12.06 -7.78
C THR A 92 -12.92 11.98 -7.86
N ILE A 93 -12.26 12.94 -8.53
CA ILE A 93 -10.80 13.04 -8.61
C ILE A 93 -10.18 13.30 -7.22
N LEU A 94 -10.80 14.15 -6.39
CA LEU A 94 -10.31 14.40 -5.02
C LEU A 94 -10.42 13.14 -4.14
N GLY A 95 -11.50 12.37 -4.27
CA GLY A 95 -11.62 11.05 -3.64
C GLY A 95 -10.53 10.08 -4.14
N ALA A 96 -10.22 10.11 -5.44
CA ALA A 96 -9.16 9.32 -6.05
C ALA A 96 -7.76 9.66 -5.52
N VAL A 97 -7.43 10.95 -5.37
CA VAL A 97 -6.18 11.42 -4.76
C VAL A 97 -6.10 10.98 -3.29
N GLY A 98 -7.21 11.07 -2.56
CA GLY A 98 -7.31 10.57 -1.20
C GLY A 98 -7.02 9.07 -1.10
N ASP A 99 -7.62 8.26 -1.98
CA ASP A 99 -7.36 6.82 -2.05
C ASP A 99 -5.93 6.49 -2.50
N TRP A 100 -5.30 7.33 -3.33
CA TRP A 100 -3.90 7.16 -3.71
C TRP A 100 -2.97 7.38 -2.50
N VAL A 101 -3.17 8.46 -1.74
CA VAL A 101 -2.43 8.76 -0.50
C VAL A 101 -2.66 7.67 0.56
N ALA A 102 -3.86 7.09 0.60
CA ALA A 102 -4.21 5.97 1.49
C ALA A 102 -3.56 4.62 1.14
N GLY A 103 -2.94 4.50 -0.03
CA GLY A 103 -2.47 3.21 -0.58
C GLY A 103 -3.60 2.29 -1.08
N ASN A 104 -4.79 2.84 -1.34
CA ASN A 104 -5.94 2.14 -1.94
C ASN A 104 -5.89 2.27 -3.47
N THR A 105 -4.87 1.67 -4.09
CA THR A 105 -4.50 1.93 -5.50
C THR A 105 -5.60 1.62 -6.52
N PHE A 106 -6.39 0.54 -6.34
CA PHE A 106 -7.44 0.19 -7.30
C PHE A 106 -8.59 1.22 -7.33
N PRO A 107 -9.24 1.56 -6.19
CA PRO A 107 -10.19 2.68 -6.13
C PRO A 107 -9.61 3.99 -6.67
N ALA A 108 -8.36 4.32 -6.35
CA ALA A 108 -7.70 5.52 -6.86
C ALA A 108 -7.63 5.56 -8.40
N ILE A 109 -7.25 4.46 -9.06
CA ILE A 109 -7.21 4.37 -10.53
C ILE A 109 -8.63 4.50 -11.11
N VAL A 110 -9.60 3.79 -10.54
CA VAL A 110 -11.01 3.82 -10.97
C VAL A 110 -11.55 5.25 -10.91
N PHE A 111 -11.52 5.89 -9.74
CA PHE A 111 -12.09 7.22 -9.56
C PHE A 111 -11.34 8.31 -10.35
N SER A 112 -10.03 8.18 -10.54
CA SER A 112 -9.27 9.12 -11.40
C SER A 112 -9.79 9.11 -12.83
N LEU A 113 -10.02 7.93 -13.41
CA LEU A 113 -10.48 7.80 -14.80
C LEU A 113 -11.97 8.12 -14.95
N PHE A 114 -12.82 7.78 -13.98
CA PHE A 114 -14.24 8.18 -14.01
C PHE A 114 -14.46 9.67 -13.77
N GLY A 115 -13.66 10.30 -12.91
CA GLY A 115 -13.69 11.75 -12.73
C GLY A 115 -13.16 12.49 -13.98
N GLY A 116 -12.09 11.96 -14.59
CA GLY A 116 -11.63 12.43 -15.91
C GLY A 116 -12.73 12.35 -16.98
N PHE A 117 -13.47 11.24 -17.03
CA PHE A 117 -14.61 11.07 -17.93
C PHE A 117 -15.70 12.13 -17.71
N TRP A 118 -16.13 12.37 -16.47
CA TRP A 118 -17.17 13.36 -16.19
C TRP A 118 -16.73 14.80 -16.49
N CYS A 119 -15.47 15.16 -16.19
CA CYS A 119 -14.89 16.44 -16.60
C CYS A 119 -14.87 16.59 -18.13
N ALA A 120 -14.43 15.56 -18.86
CA ALA A 120 -14.37 15.58 -20.32
C ALA A 120 -15.79 15.70 -20.93
N PHE A 121 -16.71 14.83 -20.52
CA PHE A 121 -18.09 14.81 -21.01
C PHE A 121 -18.83 16.11 -20.72
N ALA A 122 -18.70 16.67 -19.50
CA ALA A 122 -19.26 17.98 -19.18
C ALA A 122 -18.65 19.08 -20.08
N THR A 123 -17.33 19.09 -20.27
CA THR A 123 -16.65 20.08 -21.12
C THR A 123 -17.09 19.97 -22.59
N THR A 124 -17.28 18.76 -23.13
CA THR A 124 -17.80 18.55 -24.49
C THR A 124 -19.20 19.15 -24.67
N MET A 125 -20.02 19.17 -23.63
CA MET A 125 -21.40 19.68 -23.66
C MET A 125 -21.50 21.18 -23.33
N ILE A 126 -20.45 21.83 -22.81
CA ILE A 126 -20.43 23.27 -22.51
C ILE A 126 -20.26 24.07 -23.81
N PRO A 127 -21.20 24.97 -24.19
CA PRO A 127 -21.14 25.67 -25.48
C PRO A 127 -19.88 26.53 -25.68
N SER A 128 -19.36 27.14 -24.61
CA SER A 128 -18.15 27.97 -24.67
C SER A 128 -16.86 27.19 -24.86
N ALA A 129 -16.87 25.86 -24.69
CA ALA A 129 -15.72 25.00 -24.99
C ALA A 129 -15.57 24.71 -26.49
N GLY A 130 -16.59 25.00 -27.31
CA GLY A 130 -16.52 24.88 -28.78
C GLY A 130 -16.44 23.45 -29.33
N ALA A 131 -16.52 22.41 -28.49
CA ALA A 131 -16.31 21.02 -28.92
C ALA A 131 -17.26 20.56 -30.04
N PHE A 132 -18.52 21.03 -30.02
CA PHE A 132 -19.50 20.77 -31.08
C PHE A 132 -19.63 21.89 -32.12
N SER A 133 -19.03 23.08 -31.92
CA SER A 133 -19.25 24.22 -32.81
C SER A 133 -18.71 24.00 -34.22
N VAL A 134 -17.60 23.25 -34.35
CA VAL A 134 -17.00 22.86 -35.63
C VAL A 134 -17.87 21.91 -36.46
N TYR A 135 -18.89 21.31 -35.85
CA TYR A 135 -19.84 20.41 -36.51
C TYR A 135 -21.15 21.10 -36.90
N SER A 136 -21.32 22.39 -36.58
CA SER A 136 -22.52 23.16 -36.92
C SER A 136 -22.55 23.53 -38.41
N SER A 137 -23.74 23.46 -39.01
CA SER A 137 -24.01 23.98 -40.36
C SER A 137 -24.17 25.50 -40.41
N ASP A 138 -24.31 26.16 -39.25
CA ASP A 138 -24.47 27.61 -39.11
C ASP A 138 -23.51 28.14 -38.03
N SER A 139 -22.67 29.10 -38.40
CA SER A 139 -21.71 29.73 -37.50
C SER A 139 -22.35 30.67 -36.46
N SER A 140 -23.60 31.09 -36.68
CA SER A 140 -24.37 31.90 -35.74
C SER A 140 -25.12 31.07 -34.69
N ASN A 141 -25.38 29.78 -34.96
CA ASN A 141 -26.08 28.87 -34.05
C ASN A 141 -25.27 27.57 -33.84
N THR A 142 -24.29 27.63 -32.95
CA THR A 142 -23.40 26.50 -32.67
C THR A 142 -24.13 25.25 -32.14
N ALA A 143 -25.31 25.40 -31.54
CA ALA A 143 -26.05 24.28 -30.95
C ALA A 143 -26.50 23.23 -31.97
N LEU A 144 -26.60 23.57 -33.27
CA LEU A 144 -26.89 22.60 -34.33
C LEU A 144 -25.83 21.51 -34.43
N GLY A 145 -24.58 21.79 -34.03
CA GLY A 145 -23.49 20.81 -34.02
C GLY A 145 -23.74 19.60 -33.13
N LEU A 146 -24.54 19.74 -32.07
CA LEU A 146 -24.94 18.63 -31.18
C LEU A 146 -25.78 17.55 -31.89
N GLN A 147 -26.44 17.89 -32.99
CA GLN A 147 -27.26 16.97 -33.80
C GLN A 147 -26.53 16.49 -35.07
N SER A 148 -25.27 16.91 -35.28
CA SER A 148 -24.50 16.50 -36.44
C SER A 148 -24.14 15.01 -36.38
N PRO A 149 -24.39 14.21 -37.42
CA PRO A 149 -24.05 12.77 -37.44
C PRO A 149 -22.58 12.49 -37.12
N ALA A 150 -21.68 13.38 -37.56
CA ALA A 150 -20.24 13.27 -37.30
C ALA A 150 -19.89 13.53 -35.82
N PHE A 151 -20.59 14.46 -35.16
CA PHE A 151 -20.42 14.72 -33.73
C PHE A 151 -20.94 13.54 -32.89
N LEU A 152 -22.17 13.10 -33.17
CA LEU A 152 -22.82 11.97 -32.49
C LEU A 152 -21.98 10.69 -32.61
N SER A 153 -21.50 10.38 -33.83
CA SER A 153 -20.64 9.22 -34.07
C SER A 153 -19.30 9.30 -33.35
N SER A 154 -18.70 10.51 -33.26
CA SER A 154 -17.45 10.72 -32.52
C SER A 154 -17.64 10.53 -31.02
N LEU A 155 -18.76 11.01 -30.47
CA LEU A 155 -19.12 10.85 -29.06
C LEU A 155 -19.39 9.38 -28.70
N ALA A 156 -20.03 8.62 -29.60
CA ALA A 156 -20.29 7.19 -29.41
C ALA A 156 -19.01 6.36 -29.15
N PHE A 157 -17.93 6.64 -29.88
CA PHE A 157 -16.63 5.97 -29.68
C PHE A 157 -16.06 6.23 -28.28
N TYR A 158 -16.33 7.38 -27.67
CA TYR A 158 -15.88 7.67 -26.30
C TYR A 158 -16.58 6.79 -25.26
N PHE A 159 -17.89 6.58 -25.40
CA PHE A 159 -18.64 5.63 -24.56
C PHE A 159 -18.17 4.19 -24.76
N LEU A 160 -17.85 3.79 -25.99
CA LEU A 160 -17.30 2.45 -26.28
C LEU A 160 -15.91 2.25 -25.66
N ALA A 161 -15.03 3.26 -25.71
CA ALA A 161 -13.72 3.21 -25.06
C ALA A 161 -13.85 3.09 -23.53
N MET A 162 -14.82 3.78 -22.93
CA MET A 162 -15.14 3.62 -21.51
C MET A 162 -15.71 2.23 -21.19
N ALA A 163 -16.48 1.61 -22.08
CA ALA A 163 -16.95 0.23 -21.89
C ALA A 163 -15.78 -0.78 -21.89
N LEU A 164 -14.76 -0.59 -22.74
CA LEU A 164 -13.53 -1.39 -22.72
C LEU A 164 -12.74 -1.19 -21.42
N LEU A 165 -12.64 0.03 -20.91
CA LEU A 165 -12.03 0.31 -19.60
C LEU A 165 -12.80 -0.40 -18.47
N CYS A 166 -14.14 -0.38 -18.51
CA CYS A 166 -14.97 -1.09 -17.54
C CYS A 166 -14.79 -2.61 -17.59
N LEU A 167 -14.49 -3.20 -18.75
CA LEU A 167 -14.17 -4.61 -18.88
C LEU A 167 -12.85 -4.97 -18.18
N ILE A 168 -11.83 -4.11 -18.29
CA ILE A 168 -10.57 -4.28 -17.55
C ILE A 168 -10.83 -4.20 -16.04
N PHE A 169 -11.60 -3.20 -15.59
CA PHE A 169 -11.96 -3.06 -14.18
C PHE A 169 -12.83 -4.20 -13.65
N LEU A 170 -13.74 -4.74 -14.45
CA LEU A 170 -14.52 -5.93 -14.11
C LEU A 170 -13.59 -7.10 -13.77
N ILE A 171 -12.63 -7.42 -14.64
CA ILE A 171 -11.66 -8.50 -14.44
C ILE A 171 -10.84 -8.28 -13.16
N CYS A 172 -10.38 -7.05 -12.91
CA CYS A 172 -9.64 -6.70 -11.69
C CYS A 172 -10.51 -6.79 -10.42
N SER A 173 -11.79 -6.42 -10.50
CA SER A 173 -12.72 -6.40 -9.36
C SER A 173 -13.10 -7.78 -8.82
N LEU A 174 -12.87 -8.85 -9.58
CA LEU A 174 -13.13 -10.25 -9.19
C LEU A 174 -12.40 -10.71 -7.92
N ARG A 175 -11.41 -9.95 -7.44
CA ARG A 175 -10.68 -10.20 -6.18
C ARG A 175 -11.04 -9.25 -5.03
N ILE A 176 -12.03 -8.38 -5.21
CA ILE A 176 -12.38 -7.33 -4.24
C ILE A 176 -13.69 -7.68 -3.56
N ASN A 177 -14.83 -7.36 -4.17
CA ASN A 177 -16.13 -7.74 -3.64
C ASN A 177 -17.20 -7.84 -4.74
N VAL A 178 -18.27 -8.57 -4.43
CA VAL A 178 -19.38 -8.82 -5.36
C VAL A 178 -20.05 -7.50 -5.79
N ALA A 179 -20.14 -6.50 -4.91
CA ALA A 179 -20.73 -5.20 -5.23
C ALA A 179 -19.99 -4.46 -6.37
N PHE A 180 -18.65 -4.40 -6.34
CA PHE A 180 -17.86 -3.83 -7.45
C PHE A 180 -17.95 -4.66 -8.73
N VAL A 181 -17.94 -6.00 -8.62
CA VAL A 181 -18.11 -6.90 -9.77
C VAL A 181 -19.46 -6.63 -10.46
N MET A 182 -20.55 -6.56 -9.68
CA MET A 182 -21.87 -6.23 -10.23
C MET A 182 -21.90 -4.84 -10.85
N ALA A 183 -21.32 -3.82 -10.20
CA ALA A 183 -21.28 -2.46 -10.72
C ALA A 183 -20.58 -2.37 -12.10
N PHE A 184 -19.41 -3.00 -12.28
CA PHE A 184 -18.76 -3.00 -13.59
C PHE A 184 -19.49 -3.89 -14.60
N ALA A 185 -20.07 -5.02 -14.17
CA ALA A 185 -20.83 -5.91 -15.05
C ALA A 185 -22.11 -5.26 -15.60
N THR A 186 -22.75 -4.33 -14.86
CA THR A 186 -23.88 -3.54 -15.36
C THR A 186 -23.43 -2.30 -16.12
N LEU A 187 -22.30 -1.68 -15.77
CA LEU A 187 -21.82 -0.47 -16.44
C LEU A 187 -21.39 -0.72 -17.90
N ILE A 188 -20.80 -1.88 -18.21
CA ILE A 188 -20.41 -2.27 -19.58
C ILE A 188 -21.61 -2.25 -20.55
N PRO A 189 -22.70 -3.03 -20.36
CA PRO A 189 -23.84 -3.00 -21.26
C PRO A 189 -24.55 -1.64 -21.28
N SER A 190 -24.57 -0.90 -20.17
CA SER A 190 -25.08 0.47 -20.13
C SER A 190 -24.33 1.39 -21.11
N LEU A 191 -22.99 1.43 -21.03
CA LEU A 191 -22.16 2.24 -21.92
C LEU A 191 -22.25 1.80 -23.39
N CYS A 192 -22.35 0.50 -23.66
CA CYS A 192 -22.58 -0.02 -25.02
C CYS A 192 -23.94 0.40 -25.59
N CYS A 193 -25.01 0.35 -24.79
CA CYS A 193 -26.33 0.82 -25.20
C CYS A 193 -26.37 2.34 -25.42
N LEU A 194 -25.66 3.13 -24.61
CA LEU A 194 -25.52 4.58 -24.82
C LEU A 194 -24.72 4.88 -26.09
N ALA A 195 -23.61 4.20 -26.36
CA ALA A 195 -22.86 4.32 -27.61
C ALA A 195 -23.74 4.00 -28.83
N ALA A 196 -24.52 2.92 -28.77
CA ALA A 196 -25.47 2.55 -29.82
C ALA A 196 -26.55 3.63 -30.03
N SER A 197 -27.05 4.26 -28.97
CA SER A 197 -28.05 5.34 -29.09
C SER A 197 -27.52 6.54 -29.88
N TYR A 198 -26.26 6.92 -29.68
CA TYR A 198 -25.63 7.99 -30.45
C TYR A 198 -25.42 7.62 -31.92
N TRP A 199 -25.10 6.36 -32.25
CA TRP A 199 -25.01 5.93 -33.65
C TRP A 199 -26.38 5.87 -34.34
N TYR A 200 -27.41 5.30 -33.70
CA TYR A 200 -28.77 5.34 -34.26
C TYR A 200 -29.29 6.77 -34.44
N ALA A 201 -28.93 7.70 -33.55
CA ALA A 201 -29.23 9.12 -33.74
C ALA A 201 -28.48 9.73 -34.94
N ALA A 202 -27.23 9.33 -35.18
CA ALA A 202 -26.45 9.76 -36.34
C ALA A 202 -27.03 9.24 -37.67
N ASP A 203 -27.56 8.01 -37.67
CA ASP A 203 -28.26 7.38 -38.80
C ASP A 203 -29.73 7.86 -38.96
N ALA A 204 -30.17 8.81 -38.13
CA ALA A 204 -31.55 9.32 -38.04
C ALA A 204 -32.64 8.30 -37.66
N ASP A 205 -32.28 7.12 -37.14
CA ASP A 205 -33.19 6.13 -36.55
C ASP A 205 -33.53 6.51 -35.10
N LEU A 206 -34.36 7.54 -34.95
CA LEU A 206 -34.82 8.05 -33.65
C LEU A 206 -35.56 6.99 -32.80
N PRO A 207 -36.39 6.09 -33.35
CA PRO A 207 -36.96 4.96 -32.60
C PRO A 207 -35.91 4.06 -31.95
N SER A 208 -34.94 3.53 -32.72
CA SER A 208 -33.89 2.66 -32.18
C SER A 208 -32.96 3.40 -31.22
N SER A 209 -32.64 4.67 -31.52
CA SER A 209 -31.90 5.56 -30.63
C SER A 209 -32.58 5.70 -29.28
N THR A 210 -33.88 5.99 -29.25
CA THR A 210 -34.63 6.16 -28.00
C THR A 210 -34.69 4.86 -27.19
N ILE A 211 -34.92 3.72 -27.86
CA ILE A 211 -34.98 2.41 -27.21
C ILE A 211 -33.63 2.05 -26.57
N THR A 212 -32.53 2.24 -27.28
CA THR A 212 -31.18 1.95 -26.76
C THR A 212 -30.73 2.94 -25.69
N GLN A 213 -31.11 4.22 -25.80
CA GLN A 213 -30.92 5.21 -24.74
C GLN A 213 -31.64 4.79 -23.46
N HIS A 214 -32.93 4.42 -23.55
CA HIS A 214 -33.71 3.99 -22.39
C HIS A 214 -33.15 2.71 -21.75
N ALA A 215 -32.73 1.73 -22.57
CA ALA A 215 -32.07 0.53 -22.08
C ALA A 215 -30.75 0.85 -21.36
N GLY A 216 -29.88 1.66 -21.96
CA GLY A 216 -28.61 2.07 -21.39
C GLY A 216 -28.78 2.84 -20.08
N ALA A 217 -29.78 3.73 -20.01
CA ALA A 217 -30.11 4.51 -18.83
C ALA A 217 -30.76 3.68 -17.71
N ALA A 218 -31.61 2.70 -18.02
CA ALA A 218 -32.16 1.78 -17.03
C ALA A 218 -31.06 0.95 -16.35
N VAL A 219 -30.10 0.44 -17.12
CA VAL A 219 -28.96 -0.31 -16.58
C VAL A 219 -27.98 0.61 -15.84
N LEU A 220 -27.81 1.87 -16.28
CA LEU A 220 -27.04 2.88 -15.53
C LEU A 220 -27.67 3.19 -14.17
N LEU A 221 -29.01 3.23 -14.10
CA LEU A 221 -29.74 3.45 -12.84
C LEU A 221 -29.54 2.29 -11.86
N VAL A 222 -29.58 1.03 -12.34
CA VAL A 222 -29.22 -0.15 -11.53
C VAL A 222 -27.79 -0.04 -11.02
N THR A 223 -26.85 0.33 -11.89
CA THR A 223 -25.44 0.57 -11.50
C THR A 223 -25.32 1.65 -10.44
N SER A 224 -26.10 2.73 -10.56
CA SER A 224 -26.14 3.83 -9.61
C SER A 224 -26.68 3.39 -8.25
N PHE A 225 -27.70 2.53 -8.19
CA PHE A 225 -28.20 1.97 -6.92
C PHE A 225 -27.21 1.02 -6.25
N ILE A 226 -26.44 0.23 -7.01
CA ILE A 226 -25.29 -0.53 -6.48
C ILE A 226 -24.23 0.42 -5.91
N GLY A 227 -23.96 1.53 -6.61
CA GLY A 227 -23.08 2.59 -6.10
C GLY A 227 -23.60 3.20 -4.79
N TRP A 228 -24.88 3.56 -4.70
CA TRP A 228 -25.50 4.08 -3.47
C TRP A 228 -25.43 3.08 -2.32
N TYR A 229 -25.59 1.78 -2.59
CA TYR A 229 -25.43 0.72 -1.59
C TYR A 229 -24.01 0.68 -1.02
N ILE A 230 -22.98 0.79 -1.88
CA ILE A 230 -21.58 0.84 -1.45
C ILE A 230 -21.28 2.15 -0.71
N VAL A 231 -21.76 3.31 -1.19
CA VAL A 231 -21.61 4.60 -0.49
C VAL A 231 -22.25 4.55 0.89
N LEU A 232 -23.46 4.00 1.01
CA LEU A 232 -24.14 3.81 2.30
C LEU A 232 -23.29 2.93 3.22
N HIS A 233 -22.81 1.77 2.76
CA HIS A 233 -21.91 0.92 3.56
C HIS A 233 -20.69 1.71 4.06
N LEU A 234 -19.99 2.42 3.17
CA LEU A 234 -18.78 3.16 3.52
C LEU A 234 -19.04 4.29 4.53
N ILE A 235 -20.16 5.01 4.40
CA ILE A 235 -20.55 6.05 5.37
C ILE A 235 -20.99 5.45 6.71
N LEU A 236 -21.73 4.34 6.70
CA LEU A 236 -22.08 3.62 7.93
C LEU A 236 -20.82 3.09 8.65
N VAL A 237 -19.79 2.71 7.89
CA VAL A 237 -18.45 2.39 8.40
C VAL A 237 -17.73 3.62 8.98
N THR A 238 -17.90 4.85 8.47
CA THR A 238 -17.23 6.02 9.09
C THR A 238 -17.86 6.48 10.41
N VAL A 239 -19.14 6.17 10.64
CA VAL A 239 -19.90 6.64 11.83
C VAL A 239 -20.14 5.56 12.90
N ASP A 240 -19.43 4.43 12.86
CA ASP A 240 -19.58 3.32 13.82
C ASP A 240 -21.02 2.75 13.90
N PHE A 241 -21.74 2.70 12.77
CA PHE A 241 -23.12 2.21 12.79
C PHE A 241 -23.19 0.70 13.04
N PRO A 242 -24.08 0.21 13.94
CA PRO A 242 -24.06 -1.19 14.41
C PRO A 242 -24.45 -2.25 13.36
N TYR A 243 -25.08 -1.86 12.25
CA TYR A 243 -25.52 -2.77 11.19
C TYR A 243 -24.96 -2.37 9.82
N LEU A 244 -23.97 -3.12 9.34
CA LEU A 244 -23.32 -2.87 8.05
C LEU A 244 -23.92 -3.77 6.94
N PRO A 245 -24.42 -3.22 5.83
CA PRO A 245 -24.88 -4.02 4.69
C PRO A 245 -23.72 -4.83 4.07
N PRO A 246 -23.86 -6.14 3.79
CA PRO A 246 -22.73 -6.95 3.32
C PRO A 246 -22.34 -6.62 1.86
N LEU A 247 -21.06 -6.36 1.59
CA LEU A 247 -20.55 -6.15 0.22
C LEU A 247 -20.17 -7.44 -0.53
N GLY A 248 -20.03 -8.56 0.19
CA GLY A 248 -19.62 -9.86 -0.33
C GLY A 248 -18.13 -9.90 -0.70
N ASP A 249 -17.26 -10.13 0.28
CA ASP A 249 -15.80 -10.22 0.07
C ASP A 249 -15.45 -11.44 -0.83
N LEU A 250 -14.59 -11.21 -1.82
CA LEU A 250 -14.09 -12.23 -2.77
C LEU A 250 -12.60 -12.52 -2.60
N SER A 251 -11.90 -11.85 -1.68
CA SER A 251 -10.46 -11.97 -1.47
C SER A 251 -10.00 -13.37 -1.06
N SER A 252 -10.87 -14.15 -0.41
CA SER A 252 -10.63 -15.54 0.03
C SER A 252 -10.83 -16.60 -1.07
N VAL A 253 -11.42 -16.25 -2.22
CA VAL A 253 -11.85 -17.24 -3.23
C VAL A 253 -10.72 -17.68 -4.17
N ARG A 254 -9.66 -16.89 -4.31
CA ARG A 254 -8.42 -17.26 -5.00
C ARG A 254 -7.20 -16.58 -4.38
N GLU A 255 -6.28 -17.39 -3.85
CA GLU A 255 -4.97 -16.92 -3.39
C GLU A 255 -4.26 -16.11 -4.49
N GLY A 256 -3.71 -14.96 -4.12
CA GLY A 256 -2.93 -14.12 -5.03
C GLY A 256 -1.53 -14.70 -5.24
N VAL A 257 -1.06 -14.73 -6.50
CA VAL A 257 0.30 -15.18 -6.89
C VAL A 257 1.40 -14.16 -6.48
N THR A 258 1.14 -13.37 -5.44
CA THR A 258 2.03 -12.33 -4.90
C THR A 258 2.09 -12.45 -3.38
N GLY A 259 2.50 -13.62 -2.91
CA GLY A 259 2.75 -13.94 -1.49
C GLY A 259 4.02 -13.31 -0.90
N ALA A 260 4.53 -12.23 -1.52
CA ALA A 260 5.73 -11.52 -1.10
C ALA A 260 5.39 -10.05 -0.82
N GLY A 261 4.74 -9.80 0.32
CA GLY A 261 4.85 -8.50 0.95
C GLY A 261 6.27 -8.30 1.48
N ARG A 262 6.79 -7.06 1.46
CA ARG A 262 7.92 -6.69 2.31
C ARG A 262 7.49 -6.87 3.77
N VAL A 263 7.83 -8.01 4.38
CA VAL A 263 7.53 -8.27 5.79
C VAL A 263 8.59 -7.54 6.61
N HIS A 264 8.24 -6.34 7.08
CA HIS A 264 9.02 -5.67 8.09
C HIS A 264 9.10 -6.57 9.34
N SER A 265 10.27 -6.64 9.98
CA SER A 265 10.56 -7.51 11.14
C SER A 265 9.58 -7.34 12.32
N LEU A 266 8.96 -6.16 12.44
CA LEU A 266 7.85 -5.89 13.34
C LEU A 266 6.65 -6.83 13.13
N ARG A 267 6.34 -7.19 11.88
CA ARG A 267 5.24 -8.11 11.52
C ARG A 267 5.61 -9.58 11.71
N SER A 268 6.91 -9.90 11.70
CA SER A 268 7.38 -11.23 12.10
C SER A 268 7.28 -11.45 13.60
N SER A 269 7.33 -10.39 14.41
CA SER A 269 7.27 -10.46 15.89
C SER A 269 5.94 -9.96 16.50
N CYS A 270 4.99 -9.50 15.69
CA CYS A 270 3.72 -8.97 16.20
C CYS A 270 2.90 -10.04 16.93
N TYR A 271 2.11 -9.62 17.92
CA TYR A 271 1.34 -10.51 18.80
C TYR A 271 2.17 -11.64 19.43
N GLY A 272 3.46 -11.38 19.71
CA GLY A 272 4.39 -12.35 20.30
C GLY A 272 4.88 -13.41 19.30
N GLY A 273 4.82 -13.12 17.99
CA GLY A 273 5.21 -14.04 16.92
C GLY A 273 4.14 -15.05 16.53
N ARG A 274 2.87 -14.78 16.81
CA ARG A 274 1.75 -15.67 16.43
C ARG A 274 1.70 -15.85 14.92
N ASN A 275 1.81 -17.09 14.45
CA ASN A 275 1.75 -17.40 13.02
C ASN A 275 0.30 -17.54 12.53
N ASP A 276 -0.25 -16.46 12.00
CA ASP A 276 -1.59 -16.40 11.40
C ASP A 276 -1.63 -16.82 9.92
N GLY A 277 -0.55 -17.42 9.38
CA GLY A 277 -0.47 -17.86 7.98
C GLY A 277 -0.39 -16.73 6.94
N LEU A 278 -0.16 -15.49 7.37
CA LEU A 278 -0.21 -14.29 6.53
C LEU A 278 0.95 -14.16 5.52
N PHE A 279 2.04 -14.90 5.70
CA PHE A 279 3.21 -14.94 4.82
C PHE A 279 4.00 -16.23 5.04
N ALA A 280 4.64 -16.74 3.99
CA ALA A 280 5.40 -17.99 4.02
C ALA A 280 6.93 -17.80 4.00
N GLY A 281 7.39 -16.55 3.95
CA GLY A 281 8.80 -16.17 3.96
C GLY A 281 8.95 -14.65 4.06
N THR A 282 10.15 -14.17 4.37
CA THR A 282 10.41 -12.74 4.64
C THR A 282 11.66 -12.25 3.91
N TYR A 283 11.51 -11.31 2.97
CA TYR A 283 12.65 -10.66 2.33
C TYR A 283 12.94 -9.32 3.01
N THR A 284 14.07 -9.22 3.71
CA THR A 284 14.38 -8.08 4.59
C THR A 284 15.55 -7.27 4.02
N ASP A 285 15.21 -6.18 3.33
CA ASP A 285 16.15 -5.19 2.78
C ASP A 285 16.39 -4.07 3.81
N ALA A 286 17.65 -3.83 4.18
CA ALA A 286 18.15 -2.79 5.09
C ALA A 286 17.23 -2.45 6.29
N PRO A 287 16.94 -3.41 7.20
CA PRO A 287 15.96 -3.19 8.25
C PRO A 287 16.44 -2.22 9.34
N ALA A 288 15.77 -1.06 9.46
CA ALA A 288 16.08 -0.05 10.46
C ALA A 288 15.30 -0.28 11.78
N TYR A 289 16.02 -0.53 12.87
CA TYR A 289 15.50 -0.70 14.22
C TYR A 289 15.74 0.57 15.05
N SER A 290 14.86 1.56 14.87
CA SER A 290 14.85 2.79 15.68
C SER A 290 14.39 2.53 17.13
N LYS A 291 14.42 3.56 18.00
CA LYS A 291 13.91 3.48 19.38
C LYS A 291 12.41 3.17 19.35
N VAL A 292 12.03 2.01 19.88
CA VAL A 292 10.62 1.68 20.17
C VAL A 292 10.27 2.30 21.52
N ASN A 293 9.28 3.18 21.54
CA ASN A 293 8.94 3.99 22.72
C ASN A 293 7.96 3.26 23.66
N SER A 294 7.90 3.70 24.91
CA SER A 294 6.82 3.33 25.85
C SER A 294 5.58 4.21 25.62
N LYS A 295 4.43 3.78 26.14
CA LYS A 295 3.19 4.59 26.16
C LYS A 295 3.40 5.91 26.90
N SER A 296 4.09 5.90 28.04
CA SER A 296 4.41 7.08 28.86
C SER A 296 5.27 8.08 28.10
N TYR A 297 6.34 7.62 27.45
CA TYR A 297 7.23 8.49 26.67
C TYR A 297 6.49 9.11 25.48
N SER A 298 5.73 8.33 24.72
CA SER A 298 4.98 8.85 23.57
C SER A 298 3.81 9.77 23.97
N GLN A 299 3.26 9.65 25.18
CA GLN A 299 2.30 10.62 25.71
C GLN A 299 2.93 12.01 25.93
N SER A 300 4.22 12.07 26.31
CA SER A 300 4.98 13.33 26.39
C SER A 300 5.18 13.95 24.99
N GLN A 301 5.52 13.12 23.99
CA GLN A 301 5.66 13.55 22.60
C GLN A 301 4.34 14.08 22.03
N PHE A 302 3.22 13.41 22.30
CA PHE A 302 1.88 13.86 21.91
C PHE A 302 1.49 15.18 22.56
N SER A 303 1.73 15.33 23.87
CA SER A 303 1.42 16.55 24.62
C SER A 303 2.20 17.79 24.12
N ASN A 304 3.37 17.56 23.52
CA ASN A 304 4.25 18.59 22.99
C ASN A 304 4.30 18.60 21.44
N PHE A 305 3.30 18.02 20.78
CA PHE A 305 3.26 17.81 19.31
C PHE A 305 3.59 19.08 18.50
N ALA A 306 3.04 20.23 18.91
CA ALA A 306 3.26 21.52 18.24
C ALA A 306 4.70 22.06 18.32
N THR A 307 5.54 21.49 19.19
CA THR A 307 6.90 21.99 19.51
C THR A 307 8.00 21.03 19.05
N ILE A 308 7.73 19.72 18.87
CA ILE A 308 8.74 18.67 18.57
C ILE A 308 8.80 18.31 17.07
N ALA A 309 8.06 19.01 16.20
CA ALA A 309 7.91 18.70 14.76
C ALA A 309 9.18 18.83 13.87
N GLY A 310 10.38 18.95 14.46
CA GLY A 310 11.66 19.10 13.74
C GLY A 310 12.70 17.97 13.94
N SER A 311 12.42 16.96 14.76
CA SER A 311 13.34 15.82 14.97
C SER A 311 13.04 14.67 13.98
N GLN A 312 14.08 14.06 13.40
CA GLN A 312 13.90 12.82 12.64
C GLN A 312 13.50 11.69 13.59
N PHE A 313 12.59 10.83 13.14
CA PHE A 313 12.01 9.75 13.94
C PHE A 313 11.32 10.21 15.25
N THR A 314 10.74 11.42 15.31
CA THR A 314 9.91 11.85 16.46
C THR A 314 8.81 10.83 16.78
N PHE A 315 8.11 10.31 15.76
CA PHE A 315 7.09 9.28 15.93
C PHE A 315 7.63 7.93 15.47
N ASN A 316 7.73 6.99 16.40
CA ASN A 316 8.17 5.60 16.18
C ASN A 316 7.06 4.62 16.61
N PRO A 317 7.17 3.33 16.26
CA PRO A 317 6.41 2.28 16.91
C PRO A 317 6.52 2.35 18.43
N VAL A 318 5.41 2.07 19.12
CA VAL A 318 5.29 2.10 20.57
C VAL A 318 5.02 0.67 21.05
N ILE A 319 5.53 0.29 22.23
CA ILE A 319 5.10 -0.94 22.90
C ILE A 319 3.65 -0.74 23.33
N ASP A 320 2.71 -1.34 22.61
CA ASP A 320 1.27 -1.24 22.86
C ASP A 320 0.72 -2.39 23.72
N ASP A 321 1.58 -3.36 24.07
CA ASP A 321 1.30 -4.60 24.80
C ASP A 321 0.44 -5.63 24.04
N THR A 322 0.03 -5.34 22.80
CA THR A 322 -0.82 -6.25 22.00
C THR A 322 -0.22 -6.56 20.63
N PHE A 323 -0.11 -5.59 19.72
CA PHE A 323 0.58 -5.77 18.43
C PHE A 323 2.10 -5.76 18.63
N VAL A 324 2.66 -4.77 19.34
CA VAL A 324 4.07 -4.68 19.76
C VAL A 324 4.16 -4.99 21.25
N GLN A 325 4.29 -6.27 21.59
CA GLN A 325 4.34 -6.74 22.99
C GLN A 325 5.68 -6.48 23.69
N ASN A 326 6.76 -6.27 22.92
CA ASN A 326 8.08 -5.92 23.42
C ASN A 326 8.92 -5.34 22.27
N LYS A 327 10.16 -4.92 22.53
CA LYS A 327 11.11 -4.54 21.48
C LYS A 327 11.30 -5.70 20.48
N PRO A 328 11.22 -5.47 19.15
CA PRO A 328 11.34 -6.54 18.16
C PRO A 328 12.60 -7.39 18.32
N LEU A 329 13.77 -6.76 18.53
CA LEU A 329 15.03 -7.50 18.72
C LEU A 329 14.97 -8.44 19.93
N ARG A 330 14.28 -8.04 21.01
CA ARG A 330 14.09 -8.88 22.20
C ARG A 330 13.14 -10.05 21.90
N LEU A 331 12.05 -9.80 21.18
CA LEU A 331 11.11 -10.84 20.74
C LEU A 331 11.80 -11.90 19.90
N PHE A 332 12.63 -11.48 18.92
CA PHE A 332 13.47 -12.40 18.15
C PHE A 332 14.39 -13.22 19.07
N GLN A 333 15.20 -12.60 19.93
CA GLN A 333 16.09 -13.30 20.88
C GLN A 333 15.38 -14.35 21.73
N THR A 334 14.13 -14.11 22.13
CA THR A 334 13.33 -15.01 22.98
C THR A 334 12.53 -16.06 22.20
N GLY A 335 12.61 -16.10 20.87
CA GLY A 335 11.84 -17.03 20.03
C GLY A 335 10.40 -16.60 19.72
N HIS A 336 10.02 -15.38 20.08
CA HIS A 336 8.70 -14.79 19.83
C HIS A 336 8.61 -14.17 18.44
N PHE A 337 8.77 -14.99 17.41
CA PHE A 337 8.62 -14.60 16.01
C PHE A 337 8.05 -15.73 15.14
N VAL A 338 7.40 -15.35 14.05
CA VAL A 338 6.91 -16.27 13.00
C VAL A 338 8.12 -16.90 12.30
N ASN A 339 8.39 -18.17 12.61
CA ASN A 339 9.58 -18.87 12.14
C ASN A 339 9.43 -19.38 10.69
N VAL A 340 9.71 -18.52 9.71
CA VAL A 340 9.68 -18.82 8.27
C VAL A 340 11.05 -18.51 7.62
N PRO A 341 11.34 -19.03 6.41
CA PRO A 341 12.55 -18.69 5.69
C PRO A 341 12.72 -17.18 5.48
N MET A 342 13.97 -16.70 5.55
CA MET A 342 14.26 -15.26 5.61
C MET A 342 15.47 -14.86 4.75
N THR A 343 15.44 -13.69 4.11
CA THR A 343 16.66 -12.98 3.71
C THR A 343 16.85 -11.75 4.59
N VAL A 344 18.11 -11.39 4.86
CA VAL A 344 18.48 -10.18 5.62
C VAL A 344 19.64 -9.48 4.92
N GLY A 345 19.48 -8.20 4.62
CA GLY A 345 20.47 -7.38 3.93
C GLY A 345 20.76 -6.07 4.63
N ASP A 346 22.00 -5.58 4.49
CA ASP A 346 22.44 -4.29 5.02
C ASP A 346 23.42 -3.59 4.06
N GLY A 347 23.34 -2.27 3.89
CA GLY A 347 24.40 -1.48 3.24
C GLY A 347 25.67 -1.31 4.09
N THR A 348 26.85 -1.18 3.46
CA THR A 348 28.13 -0.90 4.16
C THR A 348 28.04 0.37 5.01
N ASP A 349 27.45 1.46 4.48
CA ASP A 349 27.47 2.79 5.09
C ASP A 349 26.06 3.35 5.41
N ASN A 350 25.05 2.50 5.74
CA ASN A 350 23.65 2.91 5.93
C ASN A 350 23.43 4.23 6.72
N GLY A 351 24.24 4.47 7.76
CA GLY A 351 24.10 5.65 8.62
C GLY A 351 24.48 6.99 7.99
N THR A 352 25.14 7.04 6.83
CA THR A 352 25.61 8.31 6.22
C THR A 352 24.47 9.25 5.81
N LEU A 353 23.26 8.74 5.61
CA LEU A 353 22.05 9.53 5.37
C LEU A 353 21.46 10.15 6.65
N PHE A 354 21.76 9.57 7.81
CA PHE A 354 21.09 9.85 9.10
C PHE A 354 22.04 10.41 10.17
N ALA A 355 23.34 10.33 9.94
CA ALA A 355 24.37 10.87 10.82
C ALA A 355 24.43 12.41 10.74
N ALA A 356 24.66 13.08 11.88
CA ALA A 356 24.95 14.51 11.86
C ALA A 356 26.33 14.79 11.26
N ASN A 357 26.44 15.90 10.53
CA ASN A 357 27.70 16.41 9.99
C ASN A 357 28.52 17.12 11.09
N ALA A 358 29.04 16.33 12.04
CA ALA A 358 29.80 16.82 13.19
C ALA A 358 31.22 17.28 12.79
N GLY A 359 31.62 18.47 13.25
CA GLY A 359 32.94 19.06 13.05
C GLY A 359 33.95 18.79 14.17
N SER A 360 33.51 18.23 15.30
CA SER A 360 34.35 17.97 16.48
C SER A 360 34.06 16.61 17.15
N PRO A 361 35.02 16.01 17.89
CA PRO A 361 34.79 14.82 18.71
C PRO A 361 33.71 15.00 19.79
N GLU A 362 33.54 16.24 20.27
CA GLU A 362 32.50 16.64 21.21
C GLU A 362 31.12 16.56 20.55
N GLU A 363 30.95 17.14 19.35
CA GLU A 363 29.71 17.03 18.57
C GLU A 363 29.40 15.59 18.16
N VAL A 364 30.42 14.76 17.87
CA VAL A 364 30.24 13.32 17.65
C VAL A 364 29.72 12.64 18.92
N SER A 365 30.23 13.01 20.09
CA SER A 365 29.81 12.43 21.37
C SER A 365 28.38 12.86 21.75
N GLU A 366 28.04 14.13 21.56
CA GLU A 366 26.67 14.64 21.72
C GLU A 366 25.71 13.99 20.73
N PHE A 367 26.11 13.84 19.46
CA PHE A 367 25.30 13.15 18.45
C PHE A 367 25.07 11.67 18.83
N ILE A 368 26.10 10.95 19.28
CA ILE A 368 25.97 9.56 19.73
C ILE A 368 25.05 9.46 20.95
N GLN A 369 25.11 10.39 21.90
CA GLN A 369 24.22 10.40 23.06
C GLN A 369 22.76 10.71 22.69
N ALA A 370 22.53 11.68 21.80
CA ALA A 370 21.18 12.11 21.40
C ALA A 370 20.54 11.21 20.32
N ASN A 371 21.35 10.54 19.49
CA ASN A 371 20.92 9.84 18.26
C ASN A 371 21.63 8.49 18.08
N ILE A 372 21.83 7.71 19.15
CA ILE A 372 22.45 6.38 19.07
C ILE A 372 21.70 5.45 18.08
N SER A 373 20.41 5.68 17.89
CA SER A 373 19.50 5.05 16.93
C SER A 373 19.63 5.53 15.48
N SER A 374 20.67 6.30 15.15
CA SER A 374 21.00 6.74 13.79
C SER A 374 22.35 6.19 13.30
N LEU A 375 23.04 5.38 14.11
CA LEU A 375 24.33 4.77 13.76
C LEU A 375 24.14 3.49 12.93
N THR A 376 24.95 3.33 11.88
CA THR A 376 24.94 2.19 10.93
C THR A 376 24.87 0.82 11.62
N GLU A 377 25.77 0.59 12.59
CA GLU A 377 25.85 -0.71 13.26
C GLU A 377 24.72 -0.93 14.26
N VAL A 378 24.34 0.10 15.03
CA VAL A 378 23.30 0.00 16.07
C VAL A 378 21.93 -0.23 15.46
N THR A 379 21.63 0.49 14.37
CA THR A 379 20.26 0.60 13.85
C THR A 379 19.93 -0.45 12.80
N VAL A 380 20.93 -0.89 12.01
CA VAL A 380 20.69 -1.74 10.84
C VAL A 380 21.50 -3.05 10.95
N ILE A 381 22.84 -2.96 10.87
CA ILE A 381 23.70 -4.14 10.68
C ILE A 381 23.63 -5.12 11.87
N CYS A 382 23.80 -4.65 13.10
CA CYS A 382 23.87 -5.57 14.25
C CYS A 382 22.52 -6.22 14.59
N PRO A 383 21.39 -5.50 14.56
CA PRO A 383 20.06 -6.12 14.57
C PRO A 383 19.87 -7.16 13.45
N GLY A 384 20.26 -6.85 12.22
CA GLY A 384 20.19 -7.76 11.07
C GLY A 384 20.99 -9.05 11.27
N LEU A 385 22.23 -8.94 11.75
CA LEU A 385 23.09 -10.09 12.08
C LEU A 385 22.57 -10.90 13.28
N THR A 386 21.96 -10.26 14.29
CA THR A 386 21.34 -10.94 15.43
C THR A 386 20.12 -11.74 14.98
N ILE A 387 19.23 -11.16 14.17
CA ILE A 387 18.07 -11.86 13.60
C ILE A 387 18.53 -13.00 12.69
N SER A 388 19.54 -12.78 11.84
CA SER A 388 20.15 -13.84 11.02
C SER A 388 20.70 -14.98 11.89
N SER A 389 21.29 -14.67 13.04
CA SER A 389 21.79 -15.69 13.98
C SER A 389 20.65 -16.47 14.63
N THR A 390 19.59 -15.78 15.05
CA THR A 390 18.46 -16.42 15.75
C THR A 390 17.57 -17.24 14.81
N VAL A 391 17.21 -16.72 13.64
CA VAL A 391 16.45 -17.49 12.62
C VAL A 391 17.30 -18.66 12.12
N GLY A 392 18.60 -18.45 11.86
CA GLY A 392 19.50 -19.50 11.39
C GLY A 392 19.76 -20.65 12.38
N ALA A 393 19.35 -20.49 13.65
CA ALA A 393 19.37 -21.57 14.63
C ALA A 393 18.14 -22.50 14.54
N SER A 394 17.08 -22.12 13.82
CA SER A 394 15.81 -22.84 13.76
C SER A 394 15.16 -22.95 12.37
N ASN A 395 15.66 -22.23 11.36
CA ASN A 395 15.17 -22.24 9.98
C ASN A 395 16.24 -21.71 9.00
N GLN A 396 15.95 -21.71 7.70
CA GLN A 396 16.83 -21.23 6.65
C GLN A 396 16.82 -19.69 6.58
N VAL A 397 18.00 -19.07 6.65
CA VAL A 397 18.17 -17.63 6.49
C VAL A 397 19.40 -17.31 5.65
N TRP A 398 19.31 -16.28 4.83
CA TRP A 398 20.35 -15.86 3.90
C TRP A 398 20.73 -14.40 4.14
N ASN A 399 21.97 -14.15 4.57
CA ASN A 399 22.46 -12.80 4.87
C ASN A 399 23.27 -12.22 3.68
N TYR A 400 23.17 -10.91 3.46
CA TYR A 400 24.02 -10.17 2.52
C TYR A 400 24.47 -8.80 3.03
N ARG A 401 25.62 -8.31 2.52
CA ARG A 401 26.01 -6.90 2.62
C ARG A 401 25.99 -6.27 1.23
N SER A 402 25.21 -5.20 1.06
CA SER A 402 25.35 -4.31 -0.08
C SER A 402 26.60 -3.44 0.10
N ASP A 403 27.50 -3.51 -0.86
CA ASP A 403 28.78 -2.79 -0.96
C ASP A 403 28.81 -2.04 -2.31
N GLN A 404 27.66 -1.44 -2.64
CA GLN A 404 27.37 -0.83 -3.94
C GLN A 404 27.21 0.67 -3.84
N SER A 405 27.78 1.42 -4.77
CA SER A 405 27.64 2.88 -4.79
C SER A 405 27.81 3.43 -6.19
N SER A 406 27.22 4.59 -6.47
CA SER A 406 27.47 5.34 -7.70
C SER A 406 28.70 6.25 -7.58
N LEU A 407 29.24 6.70 -8.71
CA LEU A 407 30.28 7.73 -8.70
C LEU A 407 29.80 9.01 -7.98
N ALA A 408 28.55 9.41 -8.19
CA ALA A 408 27.96 10.59 -7.58
C ALA A 408 27.89 10.50 -6.04
N LEU A 409 27.45 9.36 -5.49
CA LEU A 409 27.37 9.14 -4.04
C LEU A 409 28.75 9.10 -3.38
N ARG A 410 29.76 8.51 -4.04
CA ARG A 410 31.15 8.54 -3.57
C ARG A 410 31.72 9.96 -3.53
N LEU A 411 31.48 10.77 -4.57
CA LEU A 411 31.94 12.17 -4.62
C LEU A 411 31.21 13.07 -3.61
N ALA A 412 29.96 12.76 -3.29
CA ALA A 412 29.18 13.45 -2.27
C ALA A 412 29.45 12.95 -0.82
N GLY A 413 30.35 11.99 -0.63
CA GLY A 413 30.75 11.50 0.70
C GLY A 413 29.80 10.48 1.36
N TYR A 414 28.73 10.05 0.69
CA TYR A 414 27.74 9.12 1.26
C TYR A 414 28.20 7.65 1.29
N GLY A 415 29.25 7.29 0.55
CA GLY A 415 29.67 5.89 0.44
C GLY A 415 28.57 5.00 -0.14
N VAL A 416 28.26 3.89 0.53
CA VAL A 416 27.15 2.98 0.24
C VAL A 416 25.89 3.44 0.99
N LEU A 417 25.07 4.24 0.31
CA LEU A 417 23.82 4.79 0.85
C LEU A 417 22.84 3.69 1.30
N HIS A 418 22.07 3.99 2.34
CA HIS A 418 20.97 3.13 2.82
C HIS A 418 19.96 2.77 1.72
N ALA A 419 19.55 1.50 1.68
CA ALA A 419 18.59 0.92 0.72
C ALA A 419 18.95 1.15 -0.77
N PHE A 420 20.20 1.46 -1.10
CA PHE A 420 20.65 1.70 -2.47
C PHE A 420 20.50 0.47 -3.38
N ASP A 421 20.59 -0.73 -2.80
CA ASP A 421 20.37 -2.03 -3.45
C ASP A 421 18.91 -2.31 -3.82
N THR A 422 17.94 -1.48 -3.41
CA THR A 422 16.59 -1.49 -4.01
C THR A 422 16.67 -1.37 -5.54
N GLY A 423 17.61 -0.59 -6.09
CA GLY A 423 17.84 -0.51 -7.54
C GLY A 423 18.46 -1.77 -8.18
N ALA A 424 19.15 -2.61 -7.40
CA ALA A 424 19.60 -3.93 -7.84
C ALA A 424 18.46 -4.96 -7.83
N ILE A 425 17.56 -4.88 -6.85
CA ILE A 425 16.45 -5.82 -6.66
C ILE A 425 15.30 -5.55 -7.65
N PHE A 426 14.92 -4.28 -7.84
CA PHE A 426 13.76 -3.88 -8.65
C PHE A 426 14.14 -3.23 -10.00
N GLY A 427 15.42 -2.94 -10.22
CA GLY A 427 15.93 -2.32 -11.45
C GLY A 427 16.02 -0.79 -11.40
N PRO A 428 16.63 -0.16 -12.43
CA PRO A 428 17.11 1.22 -12.38
C PRO A 428 16.04 2.32 -12.25
N ASN A 429 14.77 1.99 -12.49
CA ASN A 429 13.65 2.95 -12.43
C ASN A 429 12.80 2.78 -11.16
N ALA A 430 13.15 1.85 -10.28
CA ALA A 430 12.38 1.49 -9.10
C ALA A 430 13.18 1.83 -7.83
N GLY A 431 12.80 2.93 -7.20
CA GLY A 431 13.31 3.35 -5.89
C GLY A 431 12.18 3.61 -4.88
N PRO A 432 12.50 3.88 -3.61
CA PRO A 432 11.50 4.05 -2.55
C PRO A 432 10.73 5.38 -2.65
N MET A 433 11.14 6.32 -3.49
CA MET A 433 10.52 7.64 -3.59
C MET A 433 9.29 7.58 -4.52
N ALA A 434 8.12 7.91 -3.98
CA ALA A 434 6.84 7.84 -4.70
C ALA A 434 6.30 9.25 -5.02
N GLY A 435 5.75 9.43 -6.23
CA GLY A 435 5.15 10.68 -6.69
C GLY A 435 5.75 11.20 -8.00
N LEU A 436 5.23 12.34 -8.48
CA LEU A 436 5.63 12.94 -9.77
C LEU A 436 7.12 13.35 -9.81
N LEU A 437 7.64 13.84 -8.68
CA LEU A 437 9.07 14.18 -8.53
C LEU A 437 9.94 12.94 -8.27
N GLY A 438 9.37 11.90 -7.65
CA GLY A 438 10.06 10.65 -7.33
C GLY A 438 10.59 9.90 -8.56
N ILE A 439 10.02 10.08 -9.75
CA ILE A 439 10.59 9.52 -11.00
C ILE A 439 11.94 10.16 -11.32
N VAL A 440 12.08 11.47 -11.13
CA VAL A 440 13.33 12.21 -11.37
C VAL A 440 14.34 11.88 -10.28
N GLU A 441 13.92 11.85 -9.02
CA GLU A 441 14.80 11.55 -7.88
C GLU A 441 15.29 10.09 -7.90
N ASN A 442 14.39 9.12 -8.15
CA ASN A 442 14.79 7.73 -8.35
C ASN A 442 15.69 7.59 -9.58
N GLY A 443 15.42 8.31 -10.68
CA GLY A 443 16.30 8.36 -11.84
C GLY A 443 17.71 8.88 -11.48
N LEU A 444 17.81 9.94 -10.68
CA LEU A 444 19.10 10.50 -10.26
C LEU A 444 19.89 9.53 -9.35
N VAL A 445 19.24 8.89 -8.38
CA VAL A 445 19.91 7.97 -7.45
C VAL A 445 20.21 6.61 -8.08
N PHE A 446 19.22 5.99 -8.74
CA PHE A 446 19.29 4.61 -9.22
C PHE A 446 19.68 4.46 -10.70
N SER A 447 19.87 5.54 -11.47
CA SER A 447 20.39 5.47 -12.87
C SER A 447 21.69 4.69 -13.02
N SER A 448 22.52 4.64 -11.97
CA SER A 448 23.73 3.81 -11.94
C SER A 448 23.44 2.34 -12.29
N PHE A 449 22.26 1.80 -11.94
CA PHE A 449 21.83 0.43 -12.27
C PHE A 449 21.44 0.22 -13.74
N ALA A 450 21.35 1.29 -14.55
CA ALA A 450 21.28 1.21 -16.01
C ALA A 450 22.67 1.31 -16.68
N GLY A 451 23.73 1.57 -15.90
CA GLY A 451 25.11 1.78 -16.37
C GLY A 451 26.14 1.06 -15.51
N GLU A 452 26.85 1.80 -14.65
CA GLU A 452 27.99 1.29 -13.85
C GLU A 452 27.67 0.06 -12.98
N ASN A 453 26.42 -0.07 -12.53
CA ASN A 453 25.93 -1.14 -11.65
C ASN A 453 25.06 -2.17 -12.39
N ALA A 454 24.85 -2.06 -13.71
CA ALA A 454 23.89 -2.89 -14.44
C ALA A 454 24.14 -4.41 -14.35
N LYS A 455 25.39 -4.83 -14.13
CA LYS A 455 25.78 -6.25 -14.01
C LYS A 455 25.15 -6.98 -12.83
N VAL A 456 24.80 -6.25 -11.77
CA VAL A 456 24.30 -6.84 -10.52
C VAL A 456 22.79 -6.99 -10.47
N VAL A 457 22.08 -6.21 -11.30
CA VAL A 457 20.62 -6.19 -11.37
C VAL A 457 20.05 -7.58 -11.65
N PRO A 458 20.47 -8.32 -12.71
CA PRO A 458 19.96 -9.68 -12.91
C PRO A 458 20.32 -10.63 -11.77
N ILE A 459 21.48 -10.45 -11.11
CA ILE A 459 21.88 -11.34 -10.00
C ILE A 459 20.95 -11.18 -8.79
N MET A 460 20.75 -9.94 -8.32
CA MET A 460 19.93 -9.68 -7.13
C MET A 460 18.43 -9.82 -7.42
N MET A 461 17.98 -9.43 -8.62
CA MET A 461 16.61 -9.63 -9.06
C MET A 461 16.26 -11.12 -9.18
N ASP A 462 17.13 -11.95 -9.78
CA ASP A 462 16.89 -13.41 -9.88
C ASP A 462 16.89 -14.08 -8.49
N TYR A 463 17.79 -13.69 -7.58
CA TYR A 463 17.76 -14.17 -6.18
C TYR A 463 16.44 -13.81 -5.48
N ALA A 464 15.98 -12.56 -5.60
CA ALA A 464 14.73 -12.11 -5.01
C ALA A 464 13.52 -12.84 -5.62
N ILE A 465 13.45 -12.94 -6.96
CA ILE A 465 12.39 -13.69 -7.66
C ILE A 465 12.38 -15.16 -7.25
N SER A 466 13.55 -15.79 -7.11
CA SER A 466 13.65 -17.17 -6.63
C SER A 466 13.07 -17.30 -5.22
N PHE A 467 13.55 -16.50 -4.27
CA PHE A 467 13.07 -16.54 -2.89
C PHE A 467 11.56 -16.27 -2.79
N VAL A 468 11.03 -15.29 -3.54
CA VAL A 468 9.59 -14.99 -3.60
C VAL A 468 8.76 -16.17 -4.11
N ARG A 469 9.31 -16.99 -5.03
CA ARG A 469 8.60 -18.11 -5.65
C ARG A 469 8.78 -19.45 -4.93
N THR A 470 9.89 -19.66 -4.22
CA THR A 470 10.29 -20.97 -3.70
C THR A 470 10.79 -20.97 -2.26
N GLN A 471 10.86 -19.80 -1.61
CA GLN A 471 11.45 -19.58 -0.28
C GLN A 471 12.97 -19.90 -0.20
N ASP A 472 13.61 -20.15 -1.34
CA ASP A 472 15.07 -20.33 -1.49
C ASP A 472 15.57 -19.40 -2.61
N PRO A 473 16.56 -18.52 -2.36
CA PRO A 473 17.11 -17.65 -3.41
C PRO A 473 17.80 -18.44 -4.54
N ASN A 474 18.15 -19.72 -4.34
CA ASN A 474 18.99 -20.47 -5.28
C ASN A 474 18.25 -21.17 -6.42
N THR A 475 16.95 -21.47 -6.27
CA THR A 475 16.21 -22.32 -7.22
C THR A 475 16.13 -21.74 -8.64
N TYR A 476 15.95 -20.43 -8.75
CA TYR A 476 15.88 -19.67 -10.01
C TYR A 476 16.95 -18.57 -10.11
N LYS A 477 18.07 -18.72 -9.39
CA LYS A 477 19.17 -17.74 -9.40
C LYS A 477 19.79 -17.59 -10.79
N SER A 478 20.37 -16.42 -11.04
CA SER A 478 21.10 -16.15 -12.28
C SER A 478 22.26 -17.12 -12.51
N VAL A 479 22.56 -17.42 -13.77
CA VAL A 479 23.73 -18.26 -14.13
C VAL A 479 25.07 -17.63 -13.73
N PHE A 480 25.10 -16.30 -13.57
CA PHE A 480 26.25 -15.53 -13.10
C PHE A 480 26.30 -15.38 -11.56
N ALA A 481 25.25 -15.84 -10.87
CA ALA A 481 25.15 -15.77 -9.42
C ALA A 481 25.85 -16.96 -8.76
N PRO A 482 26.62 -16.79 -7.67
CA PRO A 482 27.08 -17.91 -6.84
C PRO A 482 25.90 -18.59 -6.12
N THR A 483 26.13 -19.67 -5.37
CA THR A 483 25.07 -20.37 -4.60
C THR A 483 24.97 -19.77 -3.20
N TRP A 484 24.00 -18.88 -2.96
CA TRP A 484 23.85 -18.19 -1.68
C TRP A 484 23.65 -19.19 -0.54
N GLN A 485 24.68 -19.29 0.32
CA GLN A 485 24.71 -20.20 1.46
C GLN A 485 23.89 -19.64 2.63
N THR A 486 23.30 -20.54 3.42
CA THR A 486 22.54 -20.19 4.61
C THR A 486 23.45 -19.72 5.74
N TYR A 487 23.07 -18.60 6.37
CA TYR A 487 23.76 -18.03 7.52
C TYR A 487 23.46 -18.86 8.80
N ASN A 488 24.46 -18.94 9.68
CA ASN A 488 24.49 -19.73 10.92
C ASN A 488 24.39 -21.27 10.76
N ASN A 489 24.45 -21.79 9.53
CA ASN A 489 24.51 -23.23 9.28
C ASN A 489 25.79 -23.82 9.90
N ASN A 490 25.64 -24.77 10.83
CA ASN A 490 26.73 -25.31 11.66
C ASN A 490 27.58 -24.24 12.38
N GLY A 491 27.01 -23.07 12.68
CA GLY A 491 27.73 -21.94 13.29
C GLY A 491 28.50 -21.05 12.31
N GLY A 492 28.47 -21.34 11.00
CA GLY A 492 29.11 -20.52 9.97
C GLY A 492 28.36 -19.21 9.73
N LYS A 493 29.00 -18.07 10.01
CA LYS A 493 28.42 -16.73 9.82
C LYS A 493 28.82 -16.15 8.46
N GLN A 494 28.37 -16.81 7.41
CA GLN A 494 28.68 -16.51 6.01
C GLN A 494 27.61 -15.64 5.37
N ARG A 495 28.03 -14.63 4.60
CA ARG A 495 27.15 -13.80 3.79
C ARG A 495 27.69 -13.60 2.39
N ILE A 496 26.83 -13.18 1.47
CA ILE A 496 27.29 -12.63 0.18
C ILE A 496 27.57 -11.13 0.31
N VAL A 497 28.52 -10.62 -0.46
CA VAL A 497 28.80 -9.19 -0.59
C VAL A 497 28.49 -8.77 -2.03
N VAL A 498 27.57 -7.83 -2.15
CA VAL A 498 27.03 -7.35 -3.43
C VAL A 498 27.80 -6.09 -3.81
N ARG A 499 28.55 -6.11 -4.92
CA ARG A 499 29.40 -4.99 -5.40
C ARG A 499 28.95 -4.54 -6.78
N ASN A 500 29.43 -3.38 -7.22
CA ASN A 500 29.22 -2.88 -8.60
C ASN A 500 29.64 -3.92 -9.66
N SER A 501 30.69 -4.70 -9.38
CA SER A 501 31.27 -5.69 -10.29
C SER A 501 30.61 -7.07 -10.28
N GLY A 502 29.73 -7.37 -9.31
CA GLY A 502 29.13 -8.69 -9.10
C GLY A 502 29.03 -9.07 -7.63
N VAL A 503 28.86 -10.35 -7.34
CA VAL A 503 28.64 -10.89 -5.98
C VAL A 503 29.77 -11.84 -5.57
N ILE A 504 30.27 -11.69 -4.34
CA ILE A 504 31.29 -12.57 -3.73
C ILE A 504 30.81 -13.08 -2.36
N TYR A 505 31.58 -13.93 -1.68
CA TYR A 505 31.32 -14.32 -0.28
C TYR A 505 32.25 -13.60 0.70
N GLU A 506 31.78 -13.48 1.94
CA GLU A 506 32.54 -12.99 3.09
C GLU A 506 32.06 -13.73 4.36
N ASP A 507 33.01 -14.22 5.17
CA ASP A 507 32.73 -14.56 6.58
C ASP A 507 32.62 -13.26 7.39
N VAL A 508 31.53 -13.07 8.15
CA VAL A 508 31.33 -11.84 8.92
C VAL A 508 32.51 -11.62 9.88
N PRO A 509 33.29 -10.53 9.75
CA PRO A 509 34.54 -10.37 10.49
C PRO A 509 34.36 -10.47 12.00
N ALA A 510 35.26 -11.17 12.69
CA ALA A 510 35.19 -11.37 14.14
C ALA A 510 35.03 -10.05 14.92
N ALA A 511 35.73 -8.97 14.50
CA ALA A 511 35.59 -7.64 15.07
C ALA A 511 34.17 -7.05 14.94
N GLN A 512 33.48 -7.29 13.80
CA GLN A 512 32.08 -6.89 13.62
C GLN A 512 31.15 -7.72 14.50
N GLN A 513 31.41 -9.02 14.64
CA GLN A 513 30.64 -9.88 15.56
C GLN A 513 30.75 -9.40 17.03
N THR A 514 31.95 -9.03 17.48
CA THR A 514 32.17 -8.51 18.84
C THR A 514 31.44 -7.19 19.08
N ARG A 515 31.50 -6.24 18.13
CA ARG A 515 30.72 -4.99 18.24
C ARG A 515 29.22 -5.24 18.24
N CYS A 516 28.74 -6.16 17.41
CA CYS A 516 27.32 -6.48 17.37
C CYS A 516 26.82 -7.25 18.60
N ALA A 517 27.65 -8.04 19.28
CA ALA A 517 27.31 -8.62 20.58
C ALA A 517 27.07 -7.52 21.63
N PHE A 518 28.00 -6.56 21.74
CA PHE A 518 27.88 -5.38 22.61
C PHE A 518 26.62 -4.55 22.32
N TRP A 519 26.39 -4.19 21.06
CA TRP A 519 25.22 -3.39 20.69
C TRP A 519 23.90 -4.15 20.91
N THR A 520 23.87 -5.45 20.64
CA THR A 520 22.67 -6.27 20.81
C THR A 520 22.23 -6.35 22.27
N GLU A 521 23.16 -6.40 23.22
CA GLU A 521 22.86 -6.32 24.65
C GLU A 521 22.23 -4.96 25.01
N ILE A 522 22.82 -3.86 24.54
CA ILE A 522 22.33 -2.50 24.81
C ILE A 522 20.96 -2.24 24.16
N ILE A 523 20.73 -2.64 22.91
CA ILE A 523 19.46 -2.41 22.20
C ILE A 523 18.33 -3.21 22.86
N ALA A 524 18.59 -4.48 23.21
CA ALA A 524 17.60 -5.33 23.88
C ALA A 524 17.30 -4.85 25.30
N ASN A 525 18.32 -4.50 26.09
CA ASN A 525 18.20 -4.26 27.54
C ASN A 525 18.12 -2.77 27.95
N SER A 526 18.34 -1.81 27.03
CA SER A 526 18.15 -0.38 27.33
C SER A 526 16.77 -0.16 27.94
N PHE A 527 16.73 0.43 29.13
CA PHE A 527 15.48 0.58 29.88
C PHE A 527 14.43 1.32 29.03
N ALA A 528 13.20 0.83 29.06
CA ALA A 528 12.07 1.64 28.62
C ALA A 528 11.90 2.76 29.65
N GLU A 529 12.14 3.99 29.22
CA GLU A 529 11.73 5.22 29.93
C GLU A 529 10.21 5.42 29.80
#